data_AF-A0A836QDW9-F1
#
_entry.id   AF-A0A836QDW9-F1
#
_cell.length_a   1.000
_cell.length_b   1.000
_cell.length_c   1.000
_cell.angle_alpha   90.00
_cell.angle_beta   90.00
_cell.angle_gamma   90.00
#
_symmetry.space_group_name_H-M   'P 1'
#
loop_
_entity.id
_entity.type
_entity.pdbx_description
1 polymer ?
#
loop_
_entity_poly.entity_id
_entity_poly.type
_entity_poly.pdbx_seq_one_letter_code
_entity_poly.pdbx_strand_id
1 'polypeptide(L)'
;PQAITLRHKEFGSEHTFHAASNTAGLVSSVSNINELIANGTDVSGEINGEQASGRGQILTGDPGADTVEGIKIRYTGETAPAGGNAGTVTFSQNSLTFQIGAEANQFSEYSLGSIKTNDLGRGEENSSNFDSLAQIKVLNSEQAQDAIRVIDKAIQEVNGSRGEMGAFQKNNLESNLNYLRIAHENSVSSESVIRDADMAEEMATFTRNQIMMEASTSMLAQANQNSMTVLKLIG
;
A
#
# COMPACT_ATOMS: atom_id res chain seq x y z
N PRO A 1 24.26 15.26 -38.49
CA PRO A 1 22.85 15.18 -38.93
C PRO A 1 21.89 15.28 -37.73
N GLN A 2 21.15 16.39 -37.62
CA GLN A 2 20.06 16.50 -36.65
C GLN A 2 18.87 15.70 -37.20
N ALA A 3 18.48 14.62 -36.53
CA ALA A 3 17.28 13.88 -36.88
C ALA A 3 16.08 14.63 -36.29
N ILE A 4 15.16 15.08 -37.15
CA ILE A 4 13.88 15.64 -36.71
C ILE A 4 12.90 14.47 -36.61
N THR A 5 12.49 14.12 -35.40
CA THR A 5 11.48 13.10 -35.13
C THR A 5 10.13 13.77 -34.86
N LEU A 6 9.14 13.43 -35.69
CA LEU A 6 7.75 13.82 -35.49
C LEU A 6 6.98 12.62 -34.92
N ARG A 7 6.17 12.86 -33.89
CA ARG A 7 5.34 11.83 -33.26
C ARG A 7 3.94 12.38 -33.00
N HIS A 8 2.93 11.55 -33.19
CA HIS A 8 1.56 11.86 -32.81
C HIS A 8 1.41 11.93 -31.28
N LYS A 9 0.47 12.75 -30.78
CA LYS A 9 0.22 12.87 -29.33
C LYS A 9 -0.56 11.68 -28.77
N GLU A 10 -1.39 11.08 -29.61
CA GLU A 10 -2.18 9.89 -29.30
C GLU A 10 -1.47 8.65 -29.84
N PHE A 11 -1.43 7.59 -29.02
CA PHE A 11 -0.73 6.34 -29.31
C PHE A 11 -1.67 5.31 -29.95
N GLY A 12 -1.10 4.40 -30.73
CA GLY A 12 -1.82 3.26 -31.30
C GLY A 12 -1.90 3.26 -32.81
N SER A 13 -2.56 2.23 -33.34
CA SER A 13 -2.67 2.00 -34.77
C SER A 13 -3.72 2.90 -35.47
N GLU A 14 -4.65 3.48 -34.70
CA GLU A 14 -5.78 4.27 -35.21
C GLU A 14 -5.39 5.69 -35.66
N HIS A 15 -4.28 6.23 -35.13
CA HIS A 15 -3.89 7.61 -35.37
C HIS A 15 -2.76 7.72 -36.41
N THR A 16 -2.98 8.54 -37.43
CA THR A 16 -2.00 8.82 -38.49
C THR A 16 -1.91 10.33 -38.71
N PHE A 17 -0.77 10.78 -39.26
CA PHE A 17 -0.61 12.14 -39.73
C PHE A 17 0.20 12.16 -41.02
N HIS A 18 0.00 13.21 -41.80
CA HIS A 18 0.78 13.47 -43.01
C HIS A 18 1.80 14.55 -42.72
N ALA A 19 3.00 14.40 -43.27
CA ALA A 19 4.04 15.42 -43.21
C ALA A 19 4.53 15.76 -44.62
N ALA A 20 4.86 17.02 -44.84
CA ALA A 20 5.50 17.49 -46.06
C ALA A 20 6.57 18.53 -45.71
N SER A 21 7.64 18.56 -46.50
CA SER A 21 8.66 19.60 -46.43
C SER A 21 8.99 20.13 -47.81
N ASN A 22 9.41 21.39 -47.85
CA ASN A 22 10.01 21.98 -49.05
C ASN A 22 11.39 21.38 -49.38
N THR A 23 12.00 20.64 -48.45
CA THR A 23 13.31 20.00 -48.61
C THR A 23 13.12 18.49 -48.60
N ALA A 24 13.46 17.83 -49.72
CA ALA A 24 13.40 16.37 -49.82
C ALA A 24 14.35 15.71 -48.80
N GLY A 25 13.88 14.63 -48.17
CA GLY A 25 14.65 13.86 -47.19
C GLY A 25 14.59 14.38 -45.75
N LEU A 26 13.86 15.47 -45.47
CA LEU A 26 13.69 15.98 -44.09
C LEU A 26 12.59 15.21 -43.32
N VAL A 27 11.36 15.25 -43.83
CA VAL A 27 10.20 14.53 -43.28
C VAL A 27 9.37 13.81 -44.36
N SER A 28 9.67 14.06 -45.63
CA SER A 28 9.10 13.39 -46.80
C SER A 28 10.23 13.04 -47.79
N SER A 29 10.09 11.93 -48.50
CA SER A 29 11.01 11.46 -49.52
C SER A 29 11.13 12.41 -50.71
N VAL A 30 10.07 13.19 -50.98
CA VAL A 30 10.00 14.18 -52.07
C VAL A 30 9.56 15.54 -51.53
N SER A 31 10.08 16.62 -52.12
CA SER A 31 9.72 18.00 -51.78
C SER A 31 8.26 18.31 -52.13
N ASN A 32 7.56 18.98 -51.21
CA ASN A 32 6.18 19.46 -51.33
C ASN A 32 5.13 18.36 -51.62
N ILE A 33 5.40 17.12 -51.20
CA ILE A 33 4.44 16.01 -51.26
C ILE A 33 4.10 15.57 -49.84
N ASN A 34 2.80 15.40 -49.58
CA ASN A 34 2.31 14.83 -48.34
C ASN A 34 2.59 13.33 -48.31
N GLU A 35 3.43 12.90 -47.37
CA GLU A 35 3.70 11.49 -47.13
C GLU A 35 2.97 11.05 -45.85
N LEU A 36 2.31 9.89 -45.91
CA LEU A 36 1.66 9.28 -44.75
C LEU A 36 2.74 8.69 -43.84
N ILE A 37 2.77 9.11 -42.58
CA ILE A 37 3.68 8.54 -41.58
C ILE A 37 3.05 7.30 -40.96
N ALA A 38 3.85 6.25 -40.78
CA ALA A 38 3.42 4.97 -40.20
C ALA A 38 2.76 5.17 -38.82
N ASN A 39 1.72 4.39 -38.56
CA ASN A 39 0.98 4.39 -37.31
C ASN A 39 1.79 3.81 -36.15
N GLY A 40 1.33 4.10 -34.92
CA GLY A 40 1.88 3.48 -33.73
C GLY A 40 1.46 2.02 -33.57
N THR A 41 2.12 1.30 -32.67
CA THR A 41 1.74 -0.06 -32.29
C THR A 41 0.82 -0.01 -31.07
N ASP A 42 -0.22 -0.85 -31.05
CA ASP A 42 -1.09 -1.03 -29.87
C ASP A 42 -0.45 -2.01 -28.87
N VAL A 43 -0.75 -1.83 -27.59
CA VAL A 43 -0.36 -2.78 -26.54
C VAL A 43 -1.11 -4.09 -26.75
N SER A 44 -0.40 -5.21 -26.85
CA SER A 44 -0.98 -6.56 -26.96
C SER A 44 -0.57 -7.43 -25.78
N GLY A 45 -1.45 -8.33 -25.35
CA GLY A 45 -1.14 -9.31 -24.32
C GLY A 45 -2.39 -10.00 -23.79
N GLU A 46 -2.19 -10.81 -22.76
CA GLU A 46 -3.26 -11.47 -22.01
C GLU A 46 -3.36 -10.83 -20.62
N ILE A 47 -4.56 -10.79 -20.06
CA ILE A 47 -4.78 -10.44 -18.65
C ILE A 47 -5.14 -11.75 -17.96
N ASN A 48 -4.38 -12.15 -16.94
CA ASN A 48 -4.64 -13.39 -16.19
C ASN A 48 -4.74 -14.67 -17.07
N GLY A 49 -4.05 -14.72 -18.22
CA GLY A 49 -4.12 -15.83 -19.18
C GLY A 49 -5.37 -15.84 -20.08
N GLU A 50 -6.21 -14.81 -19.98
CA GLU A 50 -7.39 -14.60 -20.83
C GLU A 50 -7.12 -13.54 -21.90
N GLN A 51 -7.83 -13.65 -23.02
CA GLN A 51 -7.70 -12.75 -24.18
C GLN A 51 -8.03 -11.30 -23.81
N ALA A 52 -7.21 -10.36 -24.29
CA ALA A 52 -7.43 -8.94 -24.10
C ALA A 52 -7.11 -8.15 -25.37
N SER A 53 -7.95 -7.16 -25.67
CA SER A 53 -7.83 -6.27 -26.82
C SER A 53 -7.04 -5.00 -26.48
N GLY A 54 -6.02 -4.73 -27.28
CA GLY A 54 -5.22 -3.51 -27.24
C GLY A 54 -5.80 -2.36 -28.06
N ARG A 55 -5.87 -1.16 -27.49
CA ARG A 55 -6.06 0.10 -28.23
C ARG A 55 -5.13 1.17 -27.70
N GLY A 56 -4.16 1.57 -28.53
CA GLY A 56 -3.06 2.45 -28.16
C GLY A 56 -2.30 1.90 -26.96
N GLN A 57 -2.33 2.65 -25.87
CA GLN A 57 -1.70 2.28 -24.61
C GLN A 57 -2.59 1.45 -23.67
N ILE A 58 -3.84 1.18 -24.04
CA ILE A 58 -4.81 0.54 -23.15
C ILE A 58 -5.05 -0.90 -23.61
N LEU A 59 -4.74 -1.85 -22.74
CA LEU A 59 -5.15 -3.25 -22.88
C LEU A 59 -6.46 -3.45 -22.10
N THR A 60 -7.49 -3.98 -22.76
CA THR A 60 -8.82 -4.20 -22.16
C THR A 60 -9.20 -5.67 -22.27
N GLY A 61 -9.62 -6.30 -21.18
CA GLY A 61 -10.13 -7.67 -21.23
C GLY A 61 -11.42 -7.75 -22.05
N ASP A 62 -11.50 -8.76 -22.91
CA ASP A 62 -12.57 -8.87 -23.90
C ASP A 62 -13.94 -9.19 -23.26
N PRO A 63 -15.05 -8.79 -23.91
CA PRO A 63 -16.40 -9.18 -23.49
C PRO A 63 -16.56 -10.71 -23.52
N GLY A 64 -17.05 -11.31 -22.43
CA GLY A 64 -17.19 -12.76 -22.29
C GLY A 64 -15.97 -13.48 -21.70
N ALA A 65 -14.97 -12.75 -21.23
CA ALA A 65 -13.86 -13.30 -20.46
C ALA A 65 -14.30 -13.56 -19.00
N ASP A 66 -13.92 -14.69 -18.42
CA ASP A 66 -14.40 -15.15 -17.11
C ASP A 66 -13.98 -14.22 -15.97
N THR A 67 -12.71 -13.78 -15.97
CA THR A 67 -12.13 -13.03 -14.83
C THR A 67 -11.69 -11.62 -15.19
N VAL A 68 -11.57 -11.30 -16.48
CA VAL A 68 -10.93 -10.04 -16.93
C VAL A 68 -11.82 -9.12 -17.74
N GLU A 69 -13.08 -9.50 -17.99
CA GLU A 69 -14.01 -8.68 -18.77
C GLU A 69 -14.08 -7.24 -18.23
N GLY A 70 -13.78 -6.27 -19.11
CA GLY A 70 -13.87 -4.84 -18.79
C GLY A 70 -12.70 -4.27 -17.97
N ILE A 71 -11.74 -5.09 -17.52
CA ILE A 71 -10.51 -4.59 -16.87
C ILE A 71 -9.69 -3.83 -17.91
N LYS A 72 -9.25 -2.61 -17.57
CA LYS A 72 -8.40 -1.76 -18.43
C LYS A 72 -7.05 -1.51 -17.77
N ILE A 73 -5.98 -1.89 -18.45
CA ILE A 73 -4.60 -1.66 -18.05
C ILE A 73 -4.00 -0.64 -19.01
N ARG A 74 -3.40 0.42 -18.48
CA ARG A 74 -2.66 1.39 -19.30
C ARG A 74 -1.16 1.19 -19.15
N TYR A 75 -0.47 0.96 -20.26
CA TYR A 75 0.97 1.07 -20.34
C TYR A 75 1.37 2.54 -20.53
N THR A 76 2.10 3.13 -19.59
CA THR A 76 2.51 4.54 -19.64
C THR A 76 3.84 4.77 -20.36
N GLY A 77 4.55 3.70 -20.74
CA GLY A 77 5.79 3.82 -21.49
C GLY A 77 5.56 4.32 -22.92
N GLU A 78 6.52 5.10 -23.42
CA GLU A 78 6.45 5.66 -24.78
C GLU A 78 7.11 4.79 -25.85
N THR A 79 7.90 3.80 -25.42
CA THR A 79 8.61 2.85 -26.28
C THR A 79 8.30 1.43 -25.83
N ALA A 80 8.25 0.48 -26.77
CA ALA A 80 8.12 -0.92 -26.42
C ALA A 80 9.27 -1.35 -25.47
N PRO A 81 8.98 -2.10 -24.37
CA PRO A 81 10.00 -2.56 -23.45
C PRO A 81 10.98 -3.51 -24.16
N ALA A 82 12.27 -3.38 -23.82
CA ALA A 82 13.29 -4.29 -24.32
C ALA A 82 12.98 -5.72 -23.87
N GLY A 83 12.73 -6.63 -24.82
CA GLY A 83 12.33 -8.01 -24.53
C GLY A 83 10.82 -8.29 -24.61
N GLY A 84 9.99 -7.32 -25.00
CA GLY A 84 8.59 -7.54 -25.37
C GLY A 84 7.61 -7.73 -24.21
N ASN A 85 8.09 -7.78 -22.96
CA ASN A 85 7.25 -7.87 -21.77
C ASN A 85 7.28 -6.55 -20.98
N ALA A 86 6.11 -5.95 -20.77
CA ALA A 86 5.94 -4.69 -20.03
C ALA A 86 5.95 -4.87 -18.49
N GLY A 87 5.80 -6.10 -18.00
CA GLY A 87 5.75 -6.44 -16.58
C GLY A 87 4.45 -7.12 -16.15
N THR A 88 4.33 -7.42 -14.87
CA THR A 88 3.14 -8.05 -14.27
C THR A 88 2.34 -7.02 -13.48
N VAL A 89 1.02 -7.02 -13.65
CA VAL A 89 0.08 -6.20 -12.86
C VAL A 89 -0.75 -7.13 -11.98
N THR A 90 -0.67 -6.98 -10.67
CA THR A 90 -1.47 -7.75 -9.70
C THR A 90 -2.63 -6.88 -9.23
N PHE A 91 -3.87 -7.35 -9.43
CA PHE A 91 -5.07 -6.71 -8.90
C PHE A 91 -5.43 -7.33 -7.55
N SER A 92 -5.57 -6.48 -6.54
CA SER A 92 -6.03 -6.87 -5.21
C SER A 92 -7.38 -6.18 -4.96
N GLN A 93 -8.49 -6.84 -5.31
CA GLN A 93 -9.83 -6.34 -4.97
C GLN A 93 -10.16 -6.68 -3.52
N ASN A 94 -10.85 -5.77 -2.82
CA ASN A 94 -11.33 -5.98 -1.45
C ASN A 94 -10.23 -6.15 -0.40
N SER A 95 -9.08 -5.49 -0.59
CA SER A 95 -8.04 -5.40 0.44
C SER A 95 -8.59 -4.71 1.69
N LEU A 96 -8.43 -5.36 2.83
CA LEU A 96 -8.60 -4.74 4.14
C LEU A 96 -7.30 -4.02 4.49
N THR A 97 -7.41 -2.72 4.78
CA THR A 97 -6.28 -1.89 5.21
C THR A 97 -6.25 -1.81 6.73
N PHE A 98 -5.11 -2.15 7.32
CA PHE A 98 -4.87 -2.10 8.76
C PHE A 98 -3.81 -1.04 9.07
N GLN A 99 -4.11 -0.14 10.01
CA GLN A 99 -3.09 0.73 10.59
C GLN A 99 -2.21 -0.12 11.52
N ILE A 100 -0.91 -0.21 11.22
CA ILE A 100 0.04 -1.05 11.96
C ILE A 100 1.12 -0.25 12.70
N GLY A 101 1.06 1.08 12.63
CA GLY A 101 2.02 1.96 13.26
C GLY A 101 1.40 3.20 13.90
N ALA A 102 2.21 3.98 14.61
CA ALA A 102 1.77 5.18 15.32
C ALA A 102 1.62 6.40 14.39
N GLU A 103 2.31 6.40 13.24
CA GLU A 103 2.39 7.54 12.33
C GLU A 103 1.43 7.40 11.13
N ALA A 104 1.15 8.53 10.50
CA ALA A 104 0.39 8.55 9.26
C ALA A 104 1.08 7.69 8.17
N ASN A 105 0.26 7.01 7.36
CA ASN A 105 0.71 6.17 6.24
C ASN A 105 1.44 4.87 6.64
N GLN A 106 1.32 4.41 7.89
CA GLN A 106 1.83 3.12 8.33
C GLN A 106 0.75 2.04 8.25
N PHE A 107 0.49 1.58 7.03
CA PHE A 107 -0.55 0.60 6.74
C PHE A 107 0.02 -0.76 6.32
N SER A 108 -0.75 -1.81 6.59
CA SER A 108 -0.58 -3.14 6.03
C SER A 108 -1.89 -3.57 5.41
N GLU A 109 -1.84 -4.12 4.21
CA GLU A 109 -3.02 -4.49 3.44
C GLU A 109 -3.05 -6.00 3.23
N TYR A 110 -4.24 -6.58 3.33
CA TYR A 110 -4.47 -7.99 3.04
C TYR A 110 -5.78 -8.16 2.28
N SER A 111 -5.73 -8.90 1.18
CA SER A 111 -6.90 -9.22 0.38
C SER A 111 -7.37 -10.64 0.64
N LEU A 112 -8.68 -10.81 0.72
CA LEU A 112 -9.31 -12.10 0.79
C LEU A 112 -9.92 -12.44 -0.57
N GLY A 113 -9.57 -13.62 -1.09
CA GLY A 113 -10.30 -14.23 -2.18
C GLY A 113 -11.77 -14.48 -1.81
N SER A 114 -12.62 -14.62 -2.82
CA SER A 114 -14.03 -14.96 -2.61
C SER A 114 -14.15 -16.37 -2.02
N ILE A 115 -14.97 -16.52 -0.97
CA ILE A 115 -15.30 -17.81 -0.34
C ILE A 115 -16.75 -18.21 -0.67
N LYS A 116 -17.34 -17.59 -1.71
CA LYS A 116 -18.66 -18.00 -2.20
C LYS A 116 -18.56 -19.37 -2.84
N THR A 117 -19.61 -20.18 -2.70
CA THR A 117 -19.65 -21.54 -3.27
C THR A 117 -19.51 -21.58 -4.79
N ASN A 118 -19.84 -20.50 -5.50
CA ASN A 118 -19.63 -20.40 -6.95
C ASN A 118 -18.16 -20.20 -7.34
N ASP A 119 -17.34 -19.69 -6.42
CA ASP A 119 -15.94 -19.32 -6.66
C ASP A 119 -14.96 -20.37 -6.11
N LEU A 120 -15.46 -21.38 -5.40
CA LEU A 120 -14.68 -22.44 -4.77
C LEU A 120 -14.75 -23.75 -5.55
N GLY A 121 -13.65 -24.50 -5.53
CA GLY A 121 -13.55 -25.82 -6.16
C GLY A 121 -13.57 -25.77 -7.69
N ARG A 122 -13.21 -24.62 -8.28
CA ARG A 122 -13.29 -24.41 -9.74
C ARG A 122 -12.17 -25.13 -10.49
N GLY A 123 -12.43 -25.49 -11.75
CA GLY A 123 -11.43 -26.08 -12.64
C GLY A 123 -10.91 -27.45 -12.18
N GLU A 124 -11.72 -28.19 -11.42
CA GLU A 124 -11.43 -29.59 -11.11
C GLU A 124 -11.94 -30.50 -12.23
N GLU A 125 -11.09 -31.38 -12.76
CA GLU A 125 -11.50 -32.30 -13.82
C GLU A 125 -12.49 -33.35 -13.28
N ASN A 126 -13.68 -33.37 -13.86
CA ASN A 126 -14.75 -34.30 -13.47
C ASN A 126 -15.66 -34.62 -14.67
N SER A 127 -16.28 -35.80 -14.67
CA SER A 127 -17.16 -36.24 -15.77
C SER A 127 -18.59 -35.71 -15.66
N SER A 128 -18.96 -35.21 -14.48
CA SER A 128 -20.28 -34.64 -14.17
C SER A 128 -20.46 -33.17 -14.57
N ASN A 129 -19.44 -32.52 -15.13
CA ASN A 129 -19.39 -31.11 -15.51
C ASN A 129 -19.77 -30.15 -14.35
N PHE A 130 -19.24 -30.40 -13.16
CA PHE A 130 -19.31 -29.45 -12.06
C PHE A 130 -18.23 -28.39 -12.22
N ASP A 131 -18.63 -27.13 -12.38
CA ASP A 131 -17.70 -26.01 -12.50
C ASP A 131 -17.26 -25.48 -11.13
N SER A 132 -18.07 -25.70 -10.08
CA SER A 132 -17.83 -25.16 -8.73
C SER A 132 -18.59 -25.95 -7.65
N LEU A 133 -18.25 -25.68 -6.39
CA LEU A 133 -18.91 -26.24 -5.21
C LEU A 133 -20.44 -26.02 -5.21
N ALA A 134 -20.94 -24.94 -5.82
CA ALA A 134 -22.36 -24.65 -5.89
C ALA A 134 -23.17 -25.56 -6.83
N GLN A 135 -22.51 -26.17 -7.81
CA GLN A 135 -23.18 -26.99 -8.84
C GLN A 135 -23.23 -28.48 -8.50
N ILE A 136 -22.58 -28.88 -7.41
CA ILE A 136 -22.45 -30.28 -7.02
C ILE A 136 -23.82 -30.94 -6.84
N LYS A 137 -23.93 -32.15 -7.39
CA LYS A 137 -25.09 -33.04 -7.20
C LYS A 137 -24.59 -34.41 -6.76
N VAL A 138 -25.46 -35.13 -6.05
CA VAL A 138 -25.13 -36.44 -5.46
C VAL A 138 -26.20 -37.47 -5.85
N LEU A 139 -26.70 -37.40 -7.09
CA LEU A 139 -27.87 -38.19 -7.51
C LEU A 139 -27.49 -39.59 -7.98
N ASN A 140 -26.21 -39.83 -8.31
CA ASN A 140 -25.69 -41.14 -8.69
C ASN A 140 -24.25 -41.34 -8.20
N SER A 141 -23.71 -42.55 -8.38
CA SER A 141 -22.38 -42.92 -7.89
C SER A 141 -21.24 -42.13 -8.53
N GLU A 142 -21.35 -41.76 -9.80
CA GLU A 142 -20.32 -40.99 -10.51
C GLU A 142 -20.29 -39.55 -10.01
N GLN A 143 -21.47 -38.91 -9.97
CA GLN A 143 -21.66 -37.58 -9.41
C GLN A 143 -21.20 -37.49 -7.95
N ALA A 144 -21.40 -38.54 -7.15
CA ALA A 144 -20.91 -38.58 -5.78
C ALA A 144 -19.37 -38.62 -5.70
N GLN A 145 -18.68 -39.32 -6.61
CA GLN A 145 -17.21 -39.33 -6.64
C GLN A 145 -16.66 -37.99 -7.11
N ASP A 146 -17.27 -37.40 -8.14
CA ASP A 146 -16.89 -36.09 -8.65
C ASP A 146 -17.12 -34.98 -7.61
N ALA A 147 -18.24 -35.05 -6.88
CA ALA A 147 -18.55 -34.16 -5.78
C ALA A 147 -17.45 -34.14 -4.72
N ILE A 148 -16.91 -35.31 -4.35
CA ILE A 148 -15.84 -35.41 -3.35
C ILE A 148 -14.59 -34.65 -3.85
N ARG A 149 -14.20 -34.80 -5.12
CA ARG A 149 -13.02 -34.09 -5.66
C ARG A 149 -13.19 -32.57 -5.61
N VAL A 150 -14.35 -32.06 -6.04
CA VAL A 150 -14.65 -30.62 -6.00
C VAL A 150 -14.67 -30.09 -4.56
N ILE A 151 -15.23 -30.87 -3.61
CA ILE A 151 -15.24 -30.52 -2.19
C ILE A 151 -13.82 -30.50 -1.61
N ASP A 152 -13.00 -31.52 -1.89
CA ASP A 152 -11.63 -31.59 -1.40
C ASP A 152 -10.80 -30.39 -1.90
N LYS A 153 -10.96 -30.02 -3.17
CA LYS A 153 -10.34 -28.82 -3.72
C LYS A 153 -10.81 -27.55 -3.02
N ALA A 154 -12.12 -27.38 -2.86
CA ALA A 154 -12.67 -26.22 -2.14
C ALA A 154 -12.16 -26.13 -0.70
N ILE A 155 -12.01 -27.28 -0.01
CA ILE A 155 -11.42 -27.34 1.34
C ILE A 155 -9.96 -26.90 1.31
N GLN A 156 -9.17 -27.35 0.33
CA GLN A 156 -7.77 -26.93 0.17
C GLN A 156 -7.65 -25.42 -0.06
N GLU A 157 -8.48 -24.83 -0.93
CA GLU A 157 -8.52 -23.39 -1.20
C GLU A 157 -8.86 -22.58 0.06
N VAL A 158 -9.87 -23.01 0.82
CA VAL A 158 -10.25 -22.37 2.09
C VAL A 158 -9.14 -22.49 3.14
N ASN A 159 -8.50 -23.66 3.23
CA ASN A 159 -7.40 -23.87 4.17
C ASN A 159 -6.16 -23.03 3.79
N GLY A 160 -5.85 -22.91 2.50
CA GLY A 160 -4.82 -22.01 1.99
C GLY A 160 -5.10 -20.57 2.39
N SER A 161 -6.31 -20.08 2.11
CA SER A 161 -6.74 -18.73 2.49
C SER A 161 -6.64 -18.47 4.00
N ARG A 162 -6.99 -19.46 4.83
CA ARG A 162 -6.85 -19.38 6.30
C ARG A 162 -5.39 -19.37 6.74
N GLY A 163 -4.54 -20.16 6.08
CA GLY A 163 -3.11 -20.21 6.34
C GLY A 163 -2.44 -18.87 6.04
N GLU A 164 -2.75 -18.27 4.89
CA GLU A 164 -2.26 -16.95 4.50
C GLU A 164 -2.76 -15.86 5.44
N MET A 165 -4.04 -15.86 5.80
CA MET A 165 -4.60 -14.90 6.76
C MET A 165 -3.93 -15.03 8.13
N GLY A 166 -3.72 -16.27 8.61
CA GLY A 166 -3.02 -16.53 9.87
C GLY A 166 -1.56 -16.09 9.83
N ALA A 167 -0.87 -16.30 8.70
CA ALA A 167 0.48 -15.83 8.50
C ALA A 167 0.55 -14.29 8.49
N PHE A 168 -0.39 -13.62 7.82
CA PHE A 168 -0.49 -12.16 7.82
C PHE A 168 -0.73 -11.62 9.23
N GLN A 169 -1.69 -12.19 9.96
CA GLN A 169 -1.99 -11.79 11.34
C GLN A 169 -0.76 -11.95 12.24
N LYS A 170 -0.11 -13.12 12.23
CA LYS A 170 1.03 -13.39 13.11
C LYS A 170 2.27 -12.55 12.75
N ASN A 171 2.60 -12.50 11.46
CA ASN A 171 3.87 -11.90 11.04
C ASN A 171 3.78 -10.38 10.91
N ASN A 172 2.62 -9.83 10.55
CA ASN A 172 2.45 -8.39 10.43
C ASN A 172 1.77 -7.82 11.66
N LEU A 173 0.52 -8.20 11.95
CA LEU A 173 -0.26 -7.52 12.98
C LEU A 173 0.31 -7.76 14.40
N GLU A 174 0.57 -9.01 14.77
CA GLU A 174 1.07 -9.34 16.11
C GLU A 174 2.51 -8.88 16.33
N SER A 175 3.37 -8.99 15.30
CA SER A 175 4.74 -8.50 15.37
C SER A 175 4.79 -6.97 15.55
N ASN A 176 4.03 -6.23 14.74
CA ASN A 176 3.95 -4.77 14.88
C ASN A 176 3.30 -4.36 16.20
N LEU A 177 2.26 -5.06 16.65
CA LEU A 177 1.66 -4.82 17.97
C LEU A 177 2.68 -4.97 19.10
N ASN A 178 3.51 -6.02 19.05
CA ASN A 178 4.57 -6.21 20.04
C ASN A 178 5.61 -5.10 19.99
N TYR A 179 6.04 -4.70 18.78
CA TYR A 179 6.94 -3.58 18.59
C TYR A 179 6.37 -2.27 19.16
N LEU A 180 5.10 -1.96 18.86
CA LEU A 180 4.42 -0.77 19.37
C LEU A 180 4.27 -0.77 20.89
N ARG A 181 4.03 -1.93 21.51
CA ARG A 181 4.00 -2.05 22.97
C ARG A 181 5.36 -1.73 23.59
N ILE A 182 6.44 -2.25 23.03
CA ILE A 182 7.80 -1.96 23.49
C ILE A 182 8.13 -0.48 23.30
N ALA A 183 7.80 0.08 22.13
CA ALA A 183 8.01 1.51 21.85
C ALA A 183 7.21 2.40 22.82
N HIS A 184 5.98 2.02 23.14
CA HIS A 184 5.15 2.70 24.13
C HIS A 184 5.76 2.62 25.54
N GLU A 185 6.20 1.44 25.98
CA GLU A 185 6.85 1.27 27.29
C GLU A 185 8.12 2.13 27.40
N ASN A 186 8.96 2.14 26.36
CA ASN A 186 10.15 2.98 26.32
C ASN A 186 9.82 4.48 26.35
N SER A 187 8.74 4.89 25.69
CA SER A 187 8.29 6.29 25.67
C SER A 187 7.76 6.72 27.04
N VAL A 188 6.95 5.89 27.69
CA VAL A 188 6.44 6.14 29.05
C VAL A 188 7.58 6.16 30.07
N SER A 189 8.57 5.26 29.93
CA SER A 189 9.76 5.28 30.79
C SER A 189 10.56 6.57 30.61
N SER A 190 10.76 7.01 29.37
CA SER A 190 11.45 8.27 29.08
C SER A 190 10.68 9.48 29.62
N GLU A 191 9.36 9.51 29.46
CA GLU A 191 8.48 10.52 30.03
C GLU A 191 8.59 10.57 31.56
N SER A 192 8.57 9.40 32.22
CA SER A 192 8.71 9.32 33.68
C SER A 192 10.05 9.88 34.15
N VAL A 193 11.15 9.57 33.46
CA VAL A 193 12.49 10.09 33.80
C VAL A 193 12.53 11.61 33.66
N ILE A 194 11.96 12.16 32.57
CA ILE A 194 11.90 13.61 32.37
C ILE A 194 11.05 14.25 33.46
N ARG A 195 9.85 13.73 33.72
CA ARG A 195 8.95 14.27 34.73
C ARG A 195 9.54 14.21 36.14
N ASP A 196 10.23 13.12 36.49
CA ASP A 196 10.85 12.97 37.79
C ASP A 196 12.07 13.90 37.95
N ALA A 197 12.83 14.16 36.87
CA ALA A 197 13.91 15.14 36.86
C ALA A 197 13.38 16.58 37.03
N ASP A 198 12.33 16.94 36.29
CA ASP A 198 11.67 18.25 36.40
C ASP A 198 11.09 18.46 37.81
N MET A 199 10.44 17.42 38.36
CA MET A 199 9.95 17.43 39.75
C MET A 199 11.09 17.59 40.76
N ALA A 200 12.22 16.93 40.55
CA ALA A 200 13.38 17.07 41.43
C ALA A 200 13.97 18.48 41.39
N GLU A 201 14.05 19.11 40.22
CA GLU A 201 14.49 20.50 40.05
C GLU A 201 13.56 21.49 40.75
N GLU A 202 12.24 21.34 40.55
CA GLU A 202 11.23 22.17 41.22
C GLU A 202 11.24 21.97 42.73
N MET A 203 11.37 20.74 43.22
CA MET A 203 11.46 20.46 44.67
C MET A 203 12.75 21.02 45.29
N ALA A 204 13.87 20.97 44.58
CA ALA A 204 15.12 21.58 45.03
C ALA A 204 14.99 23.11 45.10
N THR A 205 14.35 23.73 44.10
CA THR A 205 14.07 25.17 44.07
C THR A 205 13.10 25.59 45.16
N PHE A 206 12.01 24.84 45.35
CA PHE A 206 11.04 25.04 46.41
C PHE A 206 11.70 24.95 47.80
N THR A 207 12.49 23.89 48.04
CA THR A 207 13.21 23.71 49.31
C THR A 207 14.22 24.84 49.56
N ARG A 208 14.97 25.25 48.53
CA ARG A 208 15.90 26.39 48.61
C ARG A 208 15.16 27.68 48.97
N ASN A 209 14.03 27.94 48.34
CA ASN A 209 13.20 29.12 48.62
C ASN A 209 12.63 29.08 50.05
N GLN A 210 12.21 27.90 50.52
CA GLN A 210 11.71 27.72 51.87
C GLN A 210 12.80 27.96 52.92
N ILE A 211 14.01 27.41 52.72
CA ILE A 211 15.18 27.67 53.56
C ILE A 211 15.55 29.16 53.52
N MET A 212 15.51 29.81 52.35
CA MET A 212 15.77 31.25 52.21
C MET A 212 14.74 32.09 52.97
N MET A 213 13.46 31.71 52.96
CA MET A 213 12.40 32.38 53.72
C MET A 213 12.62 32.21 55.24
N GLU A 214 12.94 31.01 55.71
CA GLU A 214 13.22 30.73 57.12
C GLU A 214 14.52 31.39 57.62
N ALA A 215 15.55 31.44 56.77
CA ALA A 215 16.78 32.19 57.05
C ALA A 215 16.51 33.70 57.08
N SER A 216 15.68 34.23 56.17
CA SER A 216 15.32 35.65 56.16
C SER A 216 14.53 36.05 57.41
N THR A 217 13.58 35.22 57.86
CA THR A 217 12.82 35.48 59.09
C THR A 217 13.72 35.39 60.33
N SER A 218 14.64 34.41 60.39
CA SER A 218 15.61 34.27 61.47
C SER A 218 16.62 35.42 61.49
N MET A 219 17.12 35.86 60.33
CA MET A 219 18.00 37.02 60.21
C MET A 219 17.30 38.32 60.60
N LEU A 220 16.03 38.51 60.21
CA LEU A 220 15.22 39.64 60.67
C LEU A 220 15.04 39.62 62.19
N ALA A 221 14.78 38.45 62.79
CA ALA A 221 14.67 38.30 64.24
C ALA A 221 15.99 38.65 64.95
N GLN A 222 17.13 38.18 64.42
CA GLN A 222 18.46 38.44 64.98
C GLN A 222 18.90 39.91 64.80
N ALA A 223 18.59 40.52 63.66
CA ALA A 223 18.84 41.95 63.40
C ALA A 223 18.03 42.84 64.37
N ASN A 224 16.78 42.48 64.64
CA ASN A 224 15.94 43.17 65.63
C ASN A 224 16.51 43.04 67.06
N GLN A 225 16.98 41.85 67.46
CA GLN A 225 17.61 41.67 68.78
C GLN A 225 18.93 42.45 68.92
N ASN A 226 19.79 42.43 67.90
CA ASN A 226 21.04 43.20 67.91
C ASN A 226 20.75 44.71 67.98
N SER A 227 19.75 45.20 67.24
CA SER A 227 19.33 46.61 67.28
C SER A 227 18.86 47.04 68.67
N MET A 228 18.07 46.21 69.37
CA MET A 228 17.66 46.48 70.75
C MET A 228 18.83 46.48 71.73
N THR A 229 19.84 45.64 71.50
CA THR A 229 21.03 45.57 72.34
C THR A 229 21.88 46.83 72.20
N VAL A 230 22.02 47.36 70.97
CA VAL A 230 22.71 48.62 70.71
C VAL A 230 21.97 49.81 71.32
N LEU A 231 20.63 49.87 71.23
CA LEU A 231 19.86 50.91 71.92
C LEU A 231 20.10 50.92 73.44
N LYS A 232 20.29 49.75 74.04
CA LYS A 232 20.57 49.58 75.47
C LYS A 232 21.98 50.02 75.89
N LEU A 233 22.89 50.23 74.92
CA LEU A 233 24.26 50.71 75.14
C LEU A 233 24.41 52.22 74.88
N ILE A 234 23.43 52.87 74.24
CA ILE A 234 23.48 54.30 73.89
C ILE A 234 22.45 55.12 74.69
N GLY A 235 21.45 54.46 75.31
CA GLY A 235 20.53 55.06 76.30
C GLY A 235 20.96 54.77 77.73
#